data_AF-A0A351DWV6-F1
#
_entry.id   AF-A0A351DWV6-F1
#
_cell.length_a   1.000
_cell.length_b   1.000
_cell.length_c   1.000
_cell.angle_alpha   90.00
_cell.angle_beta   90.00
_cell.angle_gamma   90.00
#
_symmetry.space_group_name_H-M   'P 1'
#
loop_
_entity.id
_entity.type
_entity.pdbx_description
1 polymer ?
#
loop_
_entity_poly.entity_id
_entity_poly.type
_entity_poly.pdbx_seq_one_letter_code
_entity_poly.pdbx_strand_id
1 'polypeptide(L)'
;MRTNICLAFMALFALVPFTGINAQYSLTVEASAPADATTPGTVYRFYVNANDATDKMSAVFGNNEAHLVINTPDGIFNSPFNTGWSAAGINPLFLPAFPSLADDSYATINLEGPASMSTVAGAADPSIVEDPALVPTISGYFIGGGTLLDVNTLTGGSWYVLNTAGNALPDANNRWLIAQVTTTGSISGQINYQIFPLGVGSDQVQMSVSFDGAGEFGGSNNVVSGCTDASACNFDADADSDDGSCTYPADATLDCDGNCVNDADGDGICDENEILGCTLEAACNYNPAATDNDGSCAQEDAAGVCGGSCQADDDADGICDDIDDCIGSLDACGVCNGDNSSCTGCADATACNYEGATIDDGSCLYADECGVCGGSGIADGACDCDGNVLDECG
;
A
#
# COMPACT_ATOMS: atom_id res chain seq x y z
N MET A 1 2.17 82.76 -7.70
CA MET A 1 2.92 81.58 -7.23
C MET A 1 2.06 80.86 -6.20
N ARG A 2 1.62 79.64 -6.54
CA ARG A 2 1.37 78.48 -5.68
C ARG A 2 0.26 77.64 -6.31
N THR A 3 0.68 76.64 -7.07
CA THR A 3 -0.13 75.51 -7.47
C THR A 3 0.73 74.27 -7.31
N ASN A 4 0.14 73.25 -6.68
CA ASN A 4 0.50 71.84 -6.65
C ASN A 4 1.85 71.44 -6.03
N ILE A 5 1.76 70.64 -4.96
CA ILE A 5 2.19 69.24 -4.93
C ILE A 5 1.38 68.56 -3.82
N CYS A 6 0.35 67.84 -4.23
CA CYS A 6 -0.28 66.76 -3.50
C CYS A 6 0.30 65.50 -4.13
N LEU A 7 1.18 64.76 -3.45
CA LEU A 7 1.54 63.37 -3.73
C LEU A 7 2.45 62.86 -2.60
N ALA A 8 2.33 61.57 -2.29
CA ALA A 8 3.12 60.77 -1.34
C ALA A 8 2.54 60.61 0.09
N PHE A 9 1.35 60.03 0.20
CA PHE A 9 0.99 59.14 1.31
C PHE A 9 0.25 57.93 0.73
N MET A 10 1.03 57.01 0.18
CA MET A 10 0.58 55.67 -0.18
C MET A 10 1.77 54.78 0.17
N ALA A 11 1.84 54.35 1.43
CA ALA A 11 2.78 53.34 1.85
C ALA A 11 2.38 52.06 1.13
N LEU A 12 3.17 51.75 0.12
CA LEU A 12 3.07 50.59 -0.74
C LEU A 12 3.21 49.34 0.14
N PHE A 13 2.10 48.73 0.54
CA PHE A 13 2.05 47.29 0.76
C PHE A 13 2.30 46.66 -0.61
N ALA A 14 3.57 46.43 -0.92
CA ALA A 14 3.93 45.70 -2.12
C ALA A 14 3.39 44.27 -1.96
N LEU A 15 2.42 43.91 -2.80
CA LEU A 15 2.03 42.55 -3.09
C LEU A 15 3.28 41.79 -3.55
N VAL A 16 3.94 41.12 -2.61
CA VAL A 16 4.89 40.06 -2.93
C VAL A 16 4.03 38.82 -3.19
N PRO A 17 4.13 38.17 -4.36
CA PRO A 17 3.42 36.92 -4.61
C PRO A 17 3.82 35.89 -3.54
N PHE A 18 2.84 35.14 -3.05
CA PHE A 18 3.00 34.04 -2.10
C PHE A 18 3.96 32.98 -2.70
N THR A 19 5.27 33.13 -2.48
CA THR A 19 6.28 32.20 -2.96
C THR A 19 6.47 31.09 -1.93
N GLY A 20 5.62 30.07 -2.02
CA GLY A 20 5.84 28.78 -1.36
C GLY A 20 5.60 28.78 0.15
N ILE A 21 4.82 27.81 0.62
CA ILE A 21 4.70 27.46 2.03
C ILE A 21 6.01 26.80 2.45
N ASN A 22 7.09 27.57 2.63
CA ASN A 22 8.22 27.10 3.42
C ASN A 22 7.86 27.40 4.87
N ALA A 23 7.46 26.35 5.59
CA ALA A 23 6.96 26.41 6.96
C ALA A 23 8.10 26.78 7.94
N GLN A 24 8.58 28.01 7.88
CA GLN A 24 9.76 28.44 8.62
C GLN A 24 9.47 28.65 10.12
N TYR A 25 8.25 29.01 10.52
CA TYR A 25 7.92 29.30 11.92
C TYR A 25 6.64 28.55 12.35
N SER A 26 6.55 28.15 13.62
CA SER A 26 5.36 27.51 14.21
C SER A 26 4.65 28.40 15.24
N LEU A 27 3.39 28.10 15.50
CA LEU A 27 2.52 28.70 16.50
C LEU A 27 2.23 27.66 17.59
N THR A 28 2.61 27.93 18.84
CA THR A 28 2.20 27.14 20.00
C THR A 28 1.09 27.87 20.76
N VAL A 29 -0.03 27.19 20.98
CA VAL A 29 -1.12 27.66 21.85
C VAL A 29 -1.07 26.84 23.13
N GLU A 30 -0.69 27.47 24.24
CA GLU A 30 -0.65 26.84 25.56
C GLU A 30 -1.94 27.12 26.33
N ALA A 31 -2.53 26.09 26.93
CA ALA A 31 -3.66 26.23 27.84
C ALA A 31 -3.21 26.08 29.29
N SER A 32 -3.66 26.99 30.16
CA SER A 32 -3.47 26.90 31.61
C SER A 32 -4.74 27.25 32.37
N ALA A 33 -4.81 26.78 33.62
CA ALA A 33 -5.81 27.28 34.55
C ALA A 33 -5.57 28.78 34.84
N PRO A 34 -6.63 29.56 35.09
CA PRO A 34 -6.50 30.95 35.52
C PRO A 34 -5.66 31.11 36.80
N ALA A 35 -4.93 32.20 36.89
CA ALA A 35 -4.12 32.56 38.05
C ALA A 35 -4.99 32.90 39.27
N ASP A 36 -6.14 33.54 39.06
CA ASP A 36 -7.17 33.71 40.07
C ASP A 36 -8.16 32.55 40.01
N ALA A 37 -8.25 31.78 41.10
CA ALA A 37 -9.16 30.64 41.21
C ALA A 37 -10.65 31.02 41.09
N THR A 38 -10.99 32.31 41.13
CA THR A 38 -12.35 32.82 40.91
C THR A 38 -12.65 33.15 39.44
N THR A 39 -11.63 33.24 38.58
CA THR A 39 -11.81 33.43 37.13
C THR A 39 -12.28 32.12 36.50
N PRO A 40 -13.43 32.08 35.81
CA PRO A 40 -13.90 30.89 35.14
C PRO A 40 -13.20 30.71 33.78
N GLY A 41 -12.97 29.46 33.39
CA GLY A 41 -12.49 29.10 32.05
C GLY A 41 -11.02 28.71 31.99
N THR A 42 -10.44 28.85 30.80
CA THR A 42 -9.07 28.47 30.47
C THR A 42 -8.35 29.68 29.88
N VAL A 43 -7.11 29.90 30.30
CA VAL A 43 -6.22 30.91 29.74
C VAL A 43 -5.44 30.28 28.59
N TYR A 44 -5.58 30.83 27.39
CA TYR A 44 -4.83 30.45 26.21
C TYR A 44 -3.76 31.50 25.90
N ARG A 45 -2.50 31.08 25.87
CA ARG A 45 -1.36 31.93 25.49
C ARG A 45 -0.83 31.51 24.12
N PHE A 46 -0.77 32.47 23.22
CA PHE A 46 -0.33 32.27 21.85
C PHE A 46 1.13 32.65 21.73
N TYR A 47 1.96 31.70 21.36
CA TYR A 47 3.39 31.87 21.15
C TYR A 47 3.75 31.59 19.70
N VAL A 48 4.51 32.49 19.07
CA VAL A 48 5.19 32.18 17.81
C VAL A 48 6.61 31.74 18.13
N ASN A 49 7.02 30.60 17.59
CA ASN A 49 8.35 30.02 17.84
C ASN A 49 9.34 30.57 16.81
N ALA A 50 10.42 31.18 17.31
CA ALA A 50 11.53 31.68 16.51
C ALA A 50 12.48 30.55 16.12
N ASN A 51 13.14 30.69 14.98
CA ASN A 51 14.20 29.77 14.57
C ASN A 51 15.56 30.21 15.09
N ASP A 52 15.76 31.53 15.18
CA ASP A 52 16.99 32.14 15.66
C ASP A 52 16.68 33.23 16.68
N ALA A 53 17.54 33.37 17.69
CA ALA A 53 17.39 34.39 18.73
C ALA A 53 17.52 35.83 18.20
N THR A 54 18.00 36.01 16.98
CA THR A 54 18.14 37.30 16.30
C THR A 54 16.99 37.62 15.34
N ASP A 55 16.06 36.69 15.12
CA ASP A 55 14.83 36.96 14.39
C ASP A 55 14.03 38.06 15.10
N LYS A 56 13.26 38.84 14.33
CA LYS A 56 12.44 39.91 14.90
C LYS A 56 11.00 39.80 14.46
N MET A 57 10.09 39.69 15.42
CA MET A 57 8.67 39.79 15.15
C MET A 57 8.24 41.25 14.96
N SER A 58 7.51 41.51 13.89
CA SER A 58 7.05 42.85 13.51
C SER A 58 5.60 43.07 13.93
N ALA A 59 4.72 42.15 13.52
CA ALA A 59 3.28 42.37 13.56
C ALA A 59 2.48 41.07 13.55
N VAL A 60 1.27 41.14 14.09
CA VAL A 60 0.17 40.22 13.76
C VAL A 60 -0.83 41.02 12.94
N PHE A 61 -1.36 40.44 11.87
CA PHE A 61 -2.15 41.18 10.88
C PHE A 61 -3.28 40.35 10.28
N GLY A 62 -4.28 41.03 9.70
CA GLY A 62 -5.30 40.43 8.86
C GLY A 62 -5.90 41.43 7.87
N ASN A 63 -6.44 40.93 6.76
CA ASN A 63 -7.12 41.69 5.71
C ASN A 63 -8.03 40.76 4.89
N ASN A 64 -8.59 41.26 3.79
CA ASN A 64 -9.48 40.52 2.88
C ASN A 64 -8.83 39.38 2.07
N GLU A 65 -7.49 39.25 2.10
CA GLU A 65 -6.75 38.18 1.43
C GLU A 65 -6.21 37.14 2.43
N ALA A 66 -5.80 37.60 3.61
CA ALA A 66 -5.34 36.78 4.73
C ALA A 66 -6.11 37.20 5.99
N HIS A 67 -7.19 36.50 6.28
CA HIS A 67 -8.05 36.84 7.41
C HIS A 67 -7.36 36.52 8.74
N LEU A 68 -7.43 37.45 9.69
CA LEU A 68 -7.06 37.15 11.09
C LEU A 68 -8.32 36.76 11.84
N VAL A 69 -8.39 35.50 12.25
CA VAL A 69 -9.58 34.93 12.89
C VAL A 69 -9.24 34.43 14.30
N ILE A 70 -9.95 34.94 15.30
CA ILE A 70 -9.99 34.37 16.65
C ILE A 70 -11.45 34.15 17.01
N ASN A 71 -11.87 32.88 16.96
CA ASN A 71 -13.22 32.46 17.27
C ASN A 71 -13.28 31.94 18.71
N THR A 72 -14.08 32.61 19.53
CA THR A 72 -14.32 32.30 20.94
C THR A 72 -15.82 32.37 21.21
N PRO A 73 -16.60 31.32 20.85
CA PRO A 73 -18.06 31.38 20.84
C PRO A 73 -18.70 31.84 22.16
N ASP A 74 -18.07 31.52 23.29
CA ASP A 74 -18.54 31.88 24.64
C ASP A 74 -18.06 33.26 25.12
N GLY A 75 -17.34 34.01 24.26
CA GLY A 75 -16.74 35.30 24.57
C GLY A 75 -15.40 35.18 25.30
N ILE A 76 -14.76 36.32 25.50
CA ILE A 76 -13.49 36.41 26.24
C ILE A 76 -13.68 37.10 27.58
N PHE A 77 -12.83 36.75 28.54
CA PHE A 77 -12.80 37.32 29.87
C PHE A 77 -11.87 38.54 29.93
N ASN A 78 -12.40 39.63 30.48
CA ASN A 78 -11.68 40.82 30.90
C ASN A 78 -12.26 41.32 32.22
N SER A 79 -11.39 41.56 33.19
CA SER A 79 -11.73 42.15 34.47
C SER A 79 -12.18 43.60 34.28
N PRO A 80 -12.95 44.18 35.23
CA PRO A 80 -13.32 45.59 35.20
C PRO A 80 -12.13 46.57 35.28
N PHE A 81 -10.92 46.07 35.52
CA PHE A 81 -9.72 46.86 35.78
C PHE A 81 -8.81 47.01 34.56
N ASN A 82 -8.93 46.13 33.56
CA ASN A 82 -8.25 46.31 32.28
C ASN A 82 -9.12 47.14 31.33
N THR A 83 -8.68 48.37 31.06
CA THR A 83 -9.34 49.28 30.11
C THR A 83 -8.65 49.32 28.76
N GLY A 84 -7.64 48.47 28.53
CA GLY A 84 -6.82 48.44 27.33
C GLY A 84 -7.07 47.19 26.49
N TRP A 85 -6.76 47.29 25.20
CA TRP A 85 -6.79 46.14 24.28
C TRP A 85 -5.50 45.31 24.32
N SER A 86 -4.43 45.86 24.91
CA SER A 86 -3.09 45.26 24.91
C SER A 86 -2.55 45.02 26.31
N ALA A 87 -1.44 44.29 26.40
CA ALA A 87 -0.71 44.03 27.65
C ALA A 87 -0.38 45.31 28.45
N ALA A 88 -0.35 46.49 27.81
CA ALA A 88 -0.17 47.77 28.49
C ALA A 88 -1.29 48.10 29.51
N GLY A 89 -2.45 47.45 29.40
CA GLY A 89 -3.53 47.55 30.39
C GLY A 89 -3.28 46.75 31.67
N ILE A 90 -2.36 45.78 31.66
CA ILE A 90 -2.09 44.86 32.77
C ILE A 90 -1.02 45.44 33.68
N ASN A 91 -1.39 46.39 34.54
CA ASN A 91 -0.44 47.01 35.46
C ASN A 91 0.00 46.04 36.58
N PRO A 92 1.29 45.63 36.64
CA PRO A 92 1.77 44.66 37.63
C PRO A 92 1.58 45.11 39.09
N LEU A 93 1.51 46.42 39.36
CA LEU A 93 1.28 46.95 40.70
C LEU A 93 -0.12 46.63 41.26
N PHE A 94 -1.07 46.31 40.38
CA PHE A 94 -2.45 46.00 40.77
C PHE A 94 -2.69 44.50 40.97
N LEU A 95 -1.83 43.63 40.44
CA LEU A 95 -1.98 42.16 40.52
C LEU A 95 -2.10 41.63 41.96
N PRO A 96 -1.37 42.13 42.98
CA PRO A 96 -1.54 41.62 44.35
C PRO A 96 -2.92 41.92 44.96
N ALA A 97 -3.57 43.00 44.51
CA ALA A 97 -4.89 43.42 44.99
C ALA A 97 -6.02 42.87 44.11
N PHE A 98 -5.75 42.66 42.82
CA PHE A 98 -6.70 42.18 41.82
C PHE A 98 -6.06 41.07 40.98
N PRO A 99 -6.01 39.83 41.50
CA PRO A 99 -5.34 38.72 40.81
C PRO A 99 -5.96 38.37 39.47
N SER A 100 -7.28 38.53 39.32
CA SER A 100 -8.00 38.27 38.06
C SER A 100 -7.53 39.14 36.89
N LEU A 101 -6.88 40.28 37.14
CA LEU A 101 -6.26 41.10 36.10
C LEU A 101 -5.16 40.34 35.34
N ALA A 102 -4.51 39.35 35.96
CA ALA A 102 -3.53 38.50 35.28
C ALA A 102 -4.16 37.59 34.21
N ASP A 103 -5.46 37.32 34.33
CA ASP A 103 -6.22 36.41 33.46
C ASP A 103 -6.97 37.17 32.35
N ASP A 104 -6.77 38.47 32.22
CA ASP A 104 -7.46 39.27 31.20
C ASP A 104 -6.97 38.94 29.79
N SER A 105 -7.88 39.08 28.83
CA SER A 105 -7.56 38.87 27.42
C SER A 105 -6.96 40.14 26.80
N TYR A 106 -5.84 39.99 26.10
CA TYR A 106 -5.13 41.11 25.48
C TYR A 106 -4.24 40.67 24.31
N ALA A 107 -3.96 41.60 23.40
CA ALA A 107 -2.92 41.44 22.38
C ALA A 107 -1.57 41.99 22.85
N THR A 108 -0.47 41.42 22.35
CA THR A 108 0.87 41.86 22.72
C THR A 108 1.91 41.48 21.65
N ILE A 109 3.14 41.94 21.83
CA ILE A 109 4.33 41.37 21.21
C ILE A 109 5.39 41.27 22.30
N ASN A 110 5.57 40.06 22.81
CA ASN A 110 6.54 39.64 23.81
C ASN A 110 6.54 40.46 25.12
N LEU A 111 5.37 40.93 25.55
CA LEU A 111 5.17 41.64 26.81
C LEU A 111 3.94 41.11 27.56
N GLU A 112 4.05 40.92 28.87
CA GLU A 112 2.92 40.55 29.77
C GLU A 112 2.35 41.76 30.55
N GLY A 113 2.88 42.96 30.30
CA GLY A 113 2.50 44.20 30.95
C GLY A 113 2.98 45.43 30.16
N PRO A 114 2.85 46.65 30.71
CA PRO A 114 3.35 47.87 30.09
C PRO A 114 4.85 47.80 29.83
N ALA A 115 5.28 48.25 28.65
CA ALA A 115 6.69 48.33 28.27
C ALA A 115 7.52 49.17 29.27
N SER A 116 6.92 50.22 29.85
CA SER A 116 7.55 51.07 30.87
C SER A 116 7.93 50.34 32.18
N MET A 117 7.33 49.17 32.41
CA MET A 117 7.58 48.32 33.59
C MET A 117 8.28 47.00 33.22
N SER A 118 8.62 46.81 31.93
CA SER A 118 9.34 45.63 31.45
C SER A 118 10.82 45.70 31.79
N THR A 119 11.43 44.53 31.97
CA THR A 119 12.90 44.38 32.09
C THR A 119 13.60 44.38 30.74
N VAL A 120 12.84 44.32 29.63
CA VAL A 120 13.38 44.30 28.27
C VAL A 120 13.84 45.70 27.86
N ALA A 121 15.13 45.84 27.58
CA ALA A 121 15.73 47.11 27.19
C ALA A 121 15.16 47.62 25.86
N GLY A 122 14.64 48.85 25.84
CA GLY A 122 14.04 49.45 24.64
C GLY A 122 12.68 48.85 24.25
N ALA A 123 11.99 48.19 25.19
CA ALA A 123 10.63 47.70 24.95
C ALA A 123 9.68 48.84 24.54
N ALA A 124 8.71 48.50 23.69
CA ALA A 124 7.64 49.39 23.27
C ALA A 124 6.30 48.67 23.35
N ASP A 125 5.27 49.38 23.85
CA ASP A 125 3.91 48.88 23.82
C ASP A 125 3.44 48.71 22.37
N PRO A 126 2.67 47.66 22.05
CA PRO A 126 2.21 47.42 20.70
C PRO A 126 1.31 48.56 20.23
N SER A 127 1.54 49.04 19.02
CA SER A 127 0.68 49.99 18.33
C SER A 127 -0.36 49.24 17.50
N ILE A 128 -1.48 49.89 17.20
CA ILE A 128 -2.57 49.29 16.44
C ILE A 128 -2.95 50.17 15.24
N VAL A 129 -3.26 49.53 14.14
CA VAL A 129 -3.93 50.12 12.98
C VAL A 129 -5.10 49.19 12.66
N GLU A 130 -6.30 49.74 12.54
CA GLU A 130 -7.51 48.96 12.28
C GLU A 130 -8.48 49.76 11.42
N ASP A 131 -9.15 49.08 10.50
CA ASP A 131 -10.23 49.64 9.71
C ASP A 131 -11.42 50.00 10.62
N PRO A 132 -11.89 51.27 10.64
CA PRO A 132 -13.08 51.65 11.39
C PRO A 132 -14.35 50.93 10.95
N ALA A 133 -14.38 50.35 9.75
CA ALA A 133 -15.50 49.54 9.26
C ALA A 133 -15.50 48.10 9.78
N LEU A 134 -14.44 47.66 10.47
CA LEU A 134 -14.35 46.33 11.03
C LEU A 134 -15.28 46.13 12.23
N VAL A 135 -15.98 45.00 12.30
CA VAL A 135 -16.96 44.71 13.36
C VAL A 135 -16.76 43.28 13.91
N PRO A 136 -16.28 43.12 15.16
CA PRO A 136 -15.66 44.14 16.00
C PRO A 136 -14.30 44.58 15.45
N THR A 137 -13.84 45.79 15.79
CA THR A 137 -12.43 46.15 15.60
C THR A 137 -11.53 45.25 16.48
N ILE A 138 -10.22 45.19 16.21
CA ILE A 138 -9.30 44.40 17.04
C ILE A 138 -9.34 44.90 18.48
N SER A 139 -9.28 46.22 18.67
CA SER A 139 -9.45 46.83 19.99
C SER A 139 -10.83 46.54 20.60
N GLY A 140 -11.88 46.56 19.78
CA GLY A 140 -13.25 46.25 20.19
C GLY A 140 -13.44 44.81 20.64
N TYR A 141 -12.74 43.85 20.05
CA TYR A 141 -12.76 42.45 20.47
C TYR A 141 -12.19 42.31 21.89
N PHE A 142 -10.97 42.83 22.13
CA PHE A 142 -10.28 42.71 23.43
C PHE A 142 -10.90 43.54 24.56
N ILE A 143 -11.50 44.70 24.25
CA ILE A 143 -12.15 45.54 25.26
C ILE A 143 -13.60 45.10 25.51
N GLY A 144 -14.27 44.60 24.47
CA GLY A 144 -15.72 44.35 24.46
C GLY A 144 -16.14 42.94 24.86
N GLY A 145 -15.21 42.04 25.21
CA GLY A 145 -15.56 40.64 25.48
C GLY A 145 -16.01 39.90 24.22
N GLY A 146 -15.34 40.14 23.08
CA GLY A 146 -15.78 39.67 21.76
C GLY A 146 -15.89 38.15 21.64
N THR A 147 -16.81 37.68 20.80
CA THR A 147 -17.03 36.25 20.51
C THR A 147 -16.35 35.78 19.23
N LEU A 148 -16.08 36.71 18.32
CA LEU A 148 -15.38 36.46 17.06
C LEU A 148 -14.62 37.72 16.66
N LEU A 149 -13.32 37.60 16.48
CA LEU A 149 -12.51 38.55 15.72
C LEU A 149 -12.33 37.95 14.33
N ASP A 150 -12.78 38.64 13.28
CA ASP A 150 -12.52 38.27 11.88
C ASP A 150 -12.10 39.52 11.09
N VAL A 151 -10.80 39.73 10.96
CA VAL A 151 -10.22 40.86 10.25
C VAL A 151 -10.22 40.59 8.75
N ASN A 152 -11.27 41.03 8.06
CA ASN A 152 -11.56 40.65 6.67
C ASN A 152 -11.75 41.83 5.70
N THR A 153 -11.52 43.08 6.14
CA THR A 153 -11.68 44.24 5.27
C THR A 153 -10.44 44.46 4.40
N LEU A 154 -10.60 45.25 3.33
CA LEU A 154 -9.50 45.61 2.43
C LEU A 154 -8.39 46.38 3.13
N THR A 155 -8.74 47.28 4.05
CA THR A 155 -7.75 48.01 4.87
C THR A 155 -7.15 47.09 5.92
N GLY A 156 -7.94 46.14 6.44
CA GLY A 156 -7.53 45.16 7.42
C GLY A 156 -7.28 45.75 8.80
N GLY A 157 -6.42 45.08 9.56
CA GLY A 157 -6.03 45.47 10.89
C GLY A 157 -4.77 44.75 11.34
N SER A 158 -4.01 45.39 12.21
CA SER A 158 -2.75 44.85 12.72
C SER A 158 -2.39 45.50 14.05
N TRP A 159 -1.82 44.70 14.96
CA TRP A 159 -0.99 45.22 16.04
C TRP A 159 0.48 44.90 15.77
N TYR A 160 1.35 45.87 16.05
CA TYR A 160 2.74 45.81 15.65
C TYR A 160 3.67 46.57 16.61
N VAL A 161 4.95 46.23 16.54
CA VAL A 161 6.06 46.99 17.12
C VAL A 161 7.06 47.33 16.03
N LEU A 162 7.84 48.40 16.22
CA LEU A 162 8.91 48.71 15.29
C LEU A 162 10.06 47.72 15.46
N ASN A 163 10.82 47.46 14.40
CA ASN A 163 12.02 46.60 14.46
C ASN A 163 13.12 47.10 15.42
N THR A 164 13.01 48.33 15.91
CA THR A 164 13.88 48.95 16.92
C THR A 164 13.46 48.61 18.35
N ALA A 165 12.25 48.07 18.56
CA ALA A 165 11.75 47.72 19.88
C ALA A 165 12.49 46.49 20.41
N GLY A 166 12.88 46.51 21.69
CA GLY A 166 13.59 45.40 22.32
C GLY A 166 12.76 44.11 22.38
N ASN A 167 11.45 44.25 22.60
CA ASN A 167 10.48 43.15 22.63
C ASN A 167 10.11 42.61 21.24
N ALA A 168 10.72 43.13 20.16
CA ALA A 168 10.66 42.49 18.86
C ALA A 168 11.55 41.23 18.80
N LEU A 169 12.56 41.09 19.67
CA LEU A 169 13.36 39.88 19.82
C LEU A 169 12.60 38.83 20.64
N PRO A 170 12.84 37.53 20.40
CA PRO A 170 12.16 36.47 21.13
C PRO A 170 12.64 36.41 22.58
N ASP A 171 11.87 35.73 23.42
CA ASP A 171 12.22 35.46 24.81
C ASP A 171 13.38 34.44 24.94
N ALA A 172 13.75 34.10 26.18
CA ALA A 172 14.82 33.14 26.45
C ALA A 172 14.54 31.71 25.94
N ASN A 173 13.28 31.39 25.59
CA ASN A 173 12.87 30.12 25.03
C ASN A 173 12.76 30.18 23.50
N ASN A 174 13.22 31.26 22.86
CA ASN A 174 13.05 31.53 21.44
C ASN A 174 11.57 31.63 21.03
N ARG A 175 10.72 32.29 21.82
CA ARG A 175 9.30 32.49 21.49
C ARG A 175 8.87 33.94 21.66
N TRP A 176 7.83 34.34 20.95
CA TRP A 176 7.12 35.60 21.17
C TRP A 176 5.71 35.32 21.66
N LEU A 177 5.35 35.83 22.84
CA LEU A 177 3.94 35.91 23.23
C LEU A 177 3.24 36.95 22.35
N ILE A 178 2.13 36.59 21.70
CA ILE A 178 1.43 37.49 20.76
C ILE A 178 0.01 37.86 21.22
N ALA A 179 -0.58 37.02 22.06
CA ALA A 179 -1.88 37.26 22.68
C ALA A 179 -2.07 36.35 23.89
N GLN A 180 -2.89 36.81 24.83
CA GLN A 180 -3.51 36.00 25.86
C GLN A 180 -5.02 36.11 25.68
N VAL A 181 -5.72 34.98 25.67
CA VAL A 181 -7.19 34.93 25.57
C VAL A 181 -7.72 33.98 26.62
N THR A 182 -8.61 34.47 27.47
CA THR A 182 -9.25 33.68 28.51
C THR A 182 -10.70 33.48 28.14
N THR A 183 -11.17 32.23 28.08
CA THR A 183 -12.56 31.91 27.72
C THR A 183 -13.04 30.65 28.44
N THR A 184 -14.35 30.54 28.65
CA THR A 184 -14.98 29.31 29.19
C THR A 184 -15.25 28.27 28.10
N GLY A 185 -15.19 28.65 26.84
CA GLY A 185 -15.51 27.82 25.69
C GLY A 185 -14.29 27.29 24.95
N SER A 186 -14.52 26.80 23.73
CA SER A 186 -13.44 26.47 22.79
C SER A 186 -12.87 27.73 22.15
N ILE A 187 -11.65 27.61 21.63
CA ILE A 187 -10.98 28.65 20.86
C ILE A 187 -10.42 28.04 19.58
N SER A 188 -10.63 28.69 18.45
CA SER A 188 -10.11 28.25 17.15
C SER A 188 -9.95 29.45 16.21
N GLY A 189 -9.24 29.27 15.10
CA GLY A 189 -9.14 30.33 14.09
C GLY A 189 -7.86 30.26 13.28
N GLN A 190 -7.40 31.43 12.84
CA GLN A 190 -6.22 31.63 12.02
C GLN A 190 -5.47 32.87 12.47
N ILE A 191 -4.19 32.72 12.78
CA ILE A 191 -3.29 33.83 13.11
C ILE A 191 -2.35 34.08 11.95
N ASN A 192 -2.22 35.34 11.53
CA ASN A 192 -1.20 35.75 10.56
C ASN A 192 -0.19 36.68 11.19
N TYR A 193 1.09 36.40 10.98
CA TYR A 193 2.18 37.15 11.58
C TYR A 193 3.32 37.43 10.62
N GLN A 194 4.05 38.53 10.89
CA GLN A 194 5.18 38.99 10.10
C GLN A 194 6.47 38.95 10.94
N ILE A 195 7.51 38.34 10.37
CA ILE A 195 8.83 38.19 10.98
C ILE A 195 9.90 38.72 10.01
N PHE A 196 10.94 39.35 10.56
CA PHE A 196 12.19 39.69 9.87
C PHE A 196 13.27 38.70 10.32
N PRO A 197 13.59 37.70 9.49
CA PRO A 197 14.67 36.75 9.78
C PRO A 197 15.98 37.47 10.02
N LEU A 198 16.71 37.09 11.08
CA LEU A 198 17.97 37.72 11.51
C LEU A 198 17.87 39.24 11.71
N GLY A 199 16.66 39.78 11.87
CA GLY A 199 16.38 41.21 12.00
C GLY A 199 16.55 42.01 10.70
N VAL A 200 16.67 41.36 9.55
CA VAL A 200 16.86 42.01 8.24
C VAL A 200 15.50 42.32 7.60
N GLY A 201 15.17 43.61 7.50
CA GLY A 201 13.86 44.06 7.01
C GLY A 201 13.54 43.68 5.57
N SER A 202 14.55 43.49 4.70
CA SER A 202 14.33 43.06 3.31
C SER A 202 13.87 41.62 3.18
N ASP A 203 14.12 40.80 4.20
CA ASP A 203 13.92 39.35 4.15
C ASP A 203 12.60 38.97 4.83
N GLN A 204 11.66 39.91 4.91
CA GLN A 204 10.41 39.74 5.63
C GLN A 204 9.66 38.48 5.18
N VAL A 205 9.15 37.75 6.16
CA VAL A 205 8.30 36.58 5.95
C VAL A 205 6.95 36.87 6.59
N GLN A 206 5.88 36.47 5.89
CA GLN A 206 4.51 36.50 6.39
C GLN A 206 3.98 35.07 6.42
N MET A 207 3.39 34.68 7.54
CA MET A 207 2.85 33.34 7.75
C MET A 207 1.38 33.44 8.15
N SER A 208 0.61 32.43 7.76
CA SER A 208 -0.78 32.23 8.15
C SER A 208 -0.92 30.83 8.72
N VAL A 209 -1.32 30.72 9.99
CA VAL A 209 -1.41 29.43 10.70
C VAL A 209 -2.80 29.28 11.29
N SER A 210 -3.49 28.22 10.89
CA SER A 210 -4.77 27.81 11.49
C SER A 210 -4.54 27.01 12.76
N PHE A 211 -5.40 27.16 13.75
CA PHE A 211 -5.32 26.46 15.04
C PHE A 211 -6.72 26.08 15.55
N ASP A 212 -6.78 25.02 16.36
CA ASP A 212 -7.99 24.58 17.07
C ASP A 212 -7.60 24.09 18.47
N GLY A 213 -7.98 24.84 19.50
CA GLY A 213 -7.60 24.60 20.88
C GLY A 213 -6.12 24.83 21.17
N ALA A 214 -5.60 24.10 22.16
CA ALA A 214 -4.19 24.12 22.56
C ALA A 214 -3.39 23.08 21.76
N GLY A 215 -2.15 23.41 21.41
CA GLY A 215 -1.30 22.56 20.58
C GLY A 215 -0.19 23.36 19.91
N GLU A 216 0.63 22.69 19.09
CA GLU A 216 1.57 23.33 18.19
C GLU A 216 1.08 23.18 16.74
N PHE A 217 1.08 24.29 16.01
CA PHE A 217 0.48 24.43 14.70
C PHE A 217 1.46 25.12 13.75
N GLY A 218 1.45 24.76 12.47
CA GLY A 218 2.44 25.27 11.51
C GLY A 218 3.87 24.79 11.80
N GLY A 219 4.86 25.44 11.18
CA GLY A 219 6.27 25.03 11.17
C GLY A 219 6.53 23.76 10.36
N SER A 220 7.80 23.54 10.00
CA SER A 220 8.28 22.36 9.28
C SER A 220 8.38 21.10 10.16
N ASN A 221 7.67 21.07 11.30
CA ASN A 221 7.65 19.97 12.26
C ASN A 221 6.26 19.34 12.45
N ASN A 222 5.30 19.67 11.59
CA ASN A 222 4.16 18.78 11.38
C ASN A 222 4.40 17.93 10.14
N VAL A 223 5.62 17.39 10.04
CA VAL A 223 5.87 16.29 9.11
C VAL A 223 5.16 15.08 9.70
N VAL A 224 3.98 14.77 9.18
CA VAL A 224 3.31 13.52 9.49
C VAL A 224 4.17 12.44 8.83
N SER A 225 5.02 11.84 9.64
CA SER A 225 5.98 10.82 9.22
C SER A 225 5.25 9.48 9.14
N GLY A 226 5.25 8.85 7.98
CA GLY A 226 4.58 7.59 7.73
C GLY A 226 4.81 7.12 6.29
N CYS A 227 4.25 5.99 5.89
CA CYS A 227 4.44 5.52 4.52
C CYS A 227 3.66 6.38 3.52
N THR A 228 4.37 7.05 2.61
CA THR A 228 3.76 7.92 1.58
C THR A 228 3.47 7.20 0.26
N ASP A 229 3.85 5.93 0.12
CA ASP A 229 3.61 5.15 -1.09
C ASP A 229 2.21 4.55 -1.09
N ALA A 230 1.33 5.00 -1.98
CA ALA A 230 -0.05 4.53 -2.10
C ALA A 230 -0.19 3.04 -2.49
N SER A 231 0.91 2.39 -2.90
CA SER A 231 0.96 0.95 -3.18
C SER A 231 1.39 0.09 -1.98
N ALA A 232 1.81 0.71 -0.88
CA ALA A 232 2.21 0.01 0.34
C ALA A 232 1.01 -0.38 1.21
N CYS A 233 1.18 -1.43 2.00
CA CYS A 233 0.16 -1.99 2.89
C CYS A 233 -0.15 -1.12 4.11
N ASN A 234 0.77 -0.24 4.48
CA ASN A 234 0.63 0.70 5.58
C ASN A 234 0.64 2.16 5.10
N PHE A 235 0.16 2.41 3.87
CA PHE A 235 0.01 3.77 3.34
C PHE A 235 -0.79 4.65 4.30
N ASP A 236 -0.23 5.81 4.62
CA ASP A 236 -0.86 6.84 5.44
C ASP A 236 -1.16 8.07 4.57
N ALA A 237 -2.44 8.37 4.40
CA ALA A 237 -2.90 9.48 3.57
C ALA A 237 -2.63 10.87 4.20
N ASP A 238 -2.39 10.90 5.52
CA ASP A 238 -2.06 12.13 6.24
C ASP A 238 -0.54 12.37 6.25
N ALA A 239 0.27 11.37 5.87
CA ALA A 239 1.73 11.47 5.83
C ALA A 239 2.25 12.35 4.69
N ASP A 240 3.15 13.28 5.00
CA ASP A 240 3.78 14.22 4.07
C ASP A 240 5.30 13.99 3.93
N SER A 241 5.85 13.01 4.65
CA SER A 241 7.21 12.51 4.47
C SER A 241 7.32 11.01 4.76
N ASP A 242 8.00 10.31 3.86
CA ASP A 242 8.35 8.90 4.04
C ASP A 242 9.37 8.75 5.17
N ASP A 243 9.04 7.94 6.17
CA ASP A 243 9.91 7.58 7.29
C ASP A 243 10.64 6.24 7.06
N GLY A 244 10.46 5.63 5.90
CA GLY A 244 10.99 4.32 5.55
C GLY A 244 10.23 3.17 6.18
N SER A 245 9.04 3.40 6.75
CA SER A 245 8.21 2.36 7.35
C SER A 245 7.38 1.58 6.33
N CYS A 246 7.38 1.93 5.05
CA CYS A 246 6.55 1.27 4.02
C CYS A 246 6.75 -0.25 4.00
N THR A 247 5.66 -0.99 4.17
CA THR A 247 5.59 -2.44 4.03
C THR A 247 4.84 -2.80 2.76
N TYR A 248 5.33 -3.82 2.06
CA TYR A 248 4.73 -4.32 0.82
C TYR A 248 4.36 -5.79 0.99
N PRO A 249 3.46 -6.31 0.13
CA PRO A 249 3.20 -7.75 0.08
C PRO A 249 4.49 -8.54 -0.09
N ALA A 250 4.53 -9.76 0.46
CA ALA A 250 5.73 -10.60 0.42
C ALA A 250 6.13 -11.02 -1.00
N ASP A 251 5.16 -11.06 -1.91
CA ASP A 251 5.31 -11.37 -3.32
C ASP A 251 4.32 -10.53 -4.15
N ALA A 252 4.61 -10.32 -5.44
CA ALA A 252 3.75 -9.60 -6.37
C ALA A 252 2.40 -10.30 -6.63
N THR A 253 2.30 -11.60 -6.36
CA THR A 253 1.04 -12.36 -6.48
C THR A 253 0.14 -12.26 -5.25
N LEU A 254 0.61 -11.60 -4.17
CA LEU A 254 -0.09 -11.51 -2.90
C LEU A 254 -0.59 -10.09 -2.60
N ASP A 255 -1.68 -10.00 -1.84
CA ASP A 255 -2.17 -8.77 -1.24
C ASP A 255 -1.51 -8.52 0.13
N CYS A 256 -1.93 -7.43 0.79
CA CYS A 256 -1.38 -6.99 2.07
C CYS A 256 -1.75 -7.86 3.27
N ASP A 257 -2.77 -8.70 3.14
CA ASP A 257 -3.17 -9.67 4.14
C ASP A 257 -2.52 -11.05 3.88
N GLY A 258 -1.76 -11.17 2.78
CA GLY A 258 -1.09 -12.39 2.35
C GLY A 258 -2.00 -13.35 1.57
N ASN A 259 -3.13 -12.87 1.03
CA ASN A 259 -3.98 -13.66 0.14
C ASN A 259 -3.55 -13.48 -1.31
N CYS A 260 -3.87 -14.44 -2.17
CA CYS A 260 -3.62 -14.33 -3.59
C CYS A 260 -4.48 -13.23 -4.25
N VAL A 261 -3.83 -12.43 -5.10
CA VAL A 261 -4.53 -11.43 -5.92
C VAL A 261 -5.40 -12.12 -6.98
N ASN A 262 -4.89 -13.22 -7.54
CA ASN A 262 -5.61 -14.12 -8.43
C ASN A 262 -5.50 -15.54 -7.90
N ASP A 263 -6.65 -16.13 -7.59
CA ASP A 263 -6.83 -17.50 -7.13
C ASP A 263 -8.20 -17.95 -7.62
N ALA A 264 -8.23 -18.59 -8.79
CA ALA A 264 -9.45 -18.89 -9.53
C ALA A 264 -10.25 -20.04 -8.89
N ASP A 265 -9.57 -21.00 -8.25
CA ASP A 265 -10.17 -22.21 -7.70
C ASP A 265 -10.27 -22.21 -6.16
N GLY A 266 -9.58 -21.29 -5.48
CA GLY A 266 -9.67 -21.03 -4.05
C GLY A 266 -8.85 -22.00 -3.20
N ASP A 267 -7.84 -22.67 -3.75
CA ASP A 267 -7.03 -23.66 -3.03
C ASP A 267 -5.91 -23.03 -2.18
N GLY A 268 -5.68 -21.72 -2.33
CA GLY A 268 -4.68 -20.93 -1.62
C GLY A 268 -3.31 -20.86 -2.30
N ILE A 269 -3.19 -21.38 -3.52
CA ILE A 269 -2.03 -21.22 -4.41
C ILE A 269 -2.43 -20.23 -5.51
N CYS A 270 -1.68 -19.15 -5.66
CA CYS A 270 -2.05 -18.12 -6.63
C CYS A 270 -1.89 -18.64 -8.06
N ASP A 271 -2.78 -18.26 -8.97
CA ASP A 271 -2.82 -18.72 -10.37
C ASP A 271 -1.43 -18.64 -11.05
N GLU A 272 -0.66 -17.58 -10.79
CA GLU A 272 0.67 -17.39 -11.38
C GLU A 272 1.73 -18.38 -10.87
N ASN A 273 1.48 -19.01 -9.72
CA ASN A 273 2.34 -19.99 -9.06
C ASN A 273 1.81 -21.42 -9.23
N GLU A 274 0.72 -21.62 -9.97
CA GLU A 274 0.17 -22.94 -10.21
C GLU A 274 1.07 -23.78 -11.12
N ILE A 275 1.16 -25.06 -10.78
CA ILE A 275 1.81 -26.07 -11.60
C ILE A 275 0.71 -26.90 -12.24
N LEU A 276 0.52 -26.70 -13.54
CA LEU A 276 -0.42 -27.47 -14.35
C LEU A 276 0.02 -28.94 -14.45
N GLY A 277 -0.93 -29.85 -14.26
CA GLY A 277 -0.75 -31.28 -14.54
C GLY A 277 -1.82 -32.14 -13.89
N CYS A 278 -1.68 -33.46 -13.96
CA CYS A 278 -2.68 -34.32 -13.34
C CYS A 278 -2.57 -34.33 -11.80
N THR A 279 -3.61 -33.86 -11.11
CA THR A 279 -3.73 -33.87 -9.63
C THR A 279 -4.38 -35.13 -9.07
N LEU A 280 -4.88 -36.04 -9.92
CA LEU A 280 -5.54 -37.28 -9.49
C LEU A 280 -4.50 -38.37 -9.19
N GLU A 281 -4.32 -38.75 -7.92
CA GLU A 281 -3.37 -39.80 -7.51
C GLU A 281 -3.56 -41.17 -8.22
N ALA A 282 -4.78 -41.44 -8.68
CA ALA A 282 -5.11 -42.68 -9.39
C ALA A 282 -4.77 -42.64 -10.90
N ALA A 283 -4.31 -41.50 -11.42
CA ALA A 283 -3.87 -41.41 -12.81
C ALA A 283 -2.42 -41.89 -12.95
N CYS A 284 -2.11 -42.55 -14.05
CA CYS A 284 -0.77 -43.06 -14.32
C CYS A 284 0.27 -41.96 -14.57
N ASN A 285 -0.18 -40.76 -14.93
CA ASN A 285 0.64 -39.56 -15.08
C ASN A 285 0.41 -38.54 -13.96
N TYR A 286 -0.04 -38.99 -12.78
CA TYR A 286 -0.14 -38.14 -11.59
C TYR A 286 1.17 -37.40 -11.34
N ASN A 287 1.07 -36.08 -11.16
CA ASN A 287 2.19 -35.24 -10.79
C ASN A 287 1.97 -34.70 -9.37
N PRO A 288 2.74 -35.14 -8.36
CA PRO A 288 2.59 -34.65 -6.99
C PRO A 288 3.00 -33.19 -6.81
N ALA A 289 3.65 -32.59 -7.80
CA ALA A 289 3.92 -31.16 -7.82
C ALA A 289 2.81 -30.35 -8.51
N ALA A 290 1.85 -30.99 -9.18
CA ALA A 290 0.74 -30.27 -9.80
C ALA A 290 -0.19 -29.71 -8.72
N THR A 291 -0.53 -28.43 -8.87
CA THR A 291 -1.45 -27.72 -7.98
C THR A 291 -2.81 -27.53 -8.66
N ASP A 292 -2.84 -27.45 -9.99
CA ASP A 292 -4.07 -27.37 -10.78
C ASP A 292 -4.15 -28.44 -11.87
N ASN A 293 -5.36 -28.96 -12.09
CA ASN A 293 -5.64 -30.01 -13.05
C ASN A 293 -5.91 -29.45 -14.45
N ASP A 294 -4.93 -29.61 -15.34
CA ASP A 294 -5.02 -29.19 -16.74
C ASP A 294 -5.84 -30.14 -17.64
N GLY A 295 -6.45 -31.18 -17.06
CA GLY A 295 -7.18 -32.21 -17.78
C GLY A 295 -6.30 -33.24 -18.48
N SER A 296 -4.99 -33.24 -18.24
CA SER A 296 -4.05 -34.23 -18.80
C SER A 296 -4.13 -35.61 -18.13
N CYS A 297 -4.90 -35.76 -17.05
CA CYS A 297 -5.02 -37.03 -16.33
C CYS A 297 -5.37 -38.21 -17.24
N ALA A 298 -4.49 -39.22 -17.23
CA ALA A 298 -4.60 -40.41 -18.05
C ALA A 298 -4.73 -41.67 -17.18
N GLN A 299 -5.38 -42.68 -17.76
CA GLN A 299 -5.40 -44.03 -17.23
C GLN A 299 -4.42 -44.89 -18.03
N GLU A 300 -3.97 -45.98 -17.42
CA GLU A 300 -3.27 -47.03 -18.15
C GLU A 300 -4.28 -47.70 -19.10
N ASP A 301 -3.84 -48.02 -20.32
CA ASP A 301 -4.58 -48.92 -21.20
C ASP A 301 -4.36 -50.39 -20.82
N ALA A 302 -4.94 -51.32 -21.59
CA ALA A 302 -4.79 -52.75 -21.36
C ALA A 302 -3.32 -53.24 -21.44
N ALA A 303 -2.46 -52.47 -22.12
CA ALA A 303 -1.03 -52.73 -22.24
C ALA A 303 -0.20 -52.11 -21.09
N GLY A 304 -0.83 -51.42 -20.13
CA GLY A 304 -0.14 -50.69 -19.07
C GLY A 304 0.51 -49.39 -19.54
N VAL A 305 0.16 -48.88 -20.73
CA VAL A 305 0.70 -47.64 -21.28
C VAL A 305 -0.15 -46.47 -20.82
N CYS A 306 0.49 -45.49 -20.18
CA CYS A 306 -0.20 -44.32 -19.66
C CYS A 306 -0.66 -43.39 -20.78
N GLY A 307 -1.98 -43.15 -20.87
CA GLY A 307 -2.57 -42.36 -21.95
C GLY A 307 -2.47 -43.04 -23.32
N GLY A 308 -2.18 -44.35 -23.32
CA GLY A 308 -2.15 -45.17 -24.52
C GLY A 308 -3.54 -45.21 -25.16
N SER A 309 -3.55 -45.05 -26.47
CA SER A 309 -4.75 -45.19 -27.26
C SER A 309 -4.76 -46.62 -27.79
N CYS A 310 -5.33 -47.56 -27.04
CA CYS A 310 -5.71 -48.86 -27.58
C CYS A 310 -6.90 -48.64 -28.54
N GLN A 311 -6.63 -48.00 -29.68
CA GLN A 311 -7.67 -47.57 -30.64
C GLN A 311 -8.22 -48.74 -31.45
N ALA A 312 -7.47 -49.85 -31.48
CA ALA A 312 -7.84 -51.09 -32.12
C ALA A 312 -7.33 -52.25 -31.27
N ASP A 313 -8.28 -53.09 -30.89
CA ASP A 313 -8.15 -54.46 -30.39
C ASP A 313 -9.06 -55.22 -31.36
N ASP A 314 -8.57 -55.39 -32.59
CA ASP A 314 -9.39 -55.72 -33.75
C ASP A 314 -10.02 -57.12 -33.65
N ASP A 315 -9.42 -58.01 -32.85
CA ASP A 315 -9.91 -59.36 -32.58
C ASP A 315 -10.42 -59.59 -31.15
N ALA A 316 -10.35 -58.57 -30.30
CA ALA A 316 -10.91 -58.52 -28.95
C ALA A 316 -10.32 -59.55 -27.98
N ASP A 317 -9.03 -59.91 -28.13
CA ASP A 317 -8.34 -60.86 -27.27
C ASP A 317 -7.75 -60.23 -25.99
N GLY A 318 -7.76 -58.89 -25.92
CA GLY A 318 -7.30 -58.09 -24.80
C GLY A 318 -5.85 -57.61 -24.91
N ILE A 319 -5.18 -57.85 -26.04
CA ILE A 319 -3.87 -57.30 -26.41
C ILE A 319 -4.09 -56.24 -27.51
N CYS A 320 -3.45 -55.08 -27.41
CA CYS A 320 -3.60 -54.02 -28.42
C CYS A 320 -2.82 -54.35 -29.69
N ASP A 321 -3.38 -54.03 -30.87
CA ASP A 321 -2.84 -54.35 -32.20
C ASP A 321 -1.38 -53.89 -32.44
N ASP A 322 -0.91 -52.84 -31.75
CA ASP A 322 0.44 -52.28 -31.90
C ASP A 322 1.53 -53.06 -31.15
N ILE A 323 1.12 -53.94 -30.24
CA ILE A 323 1.97 -54.87 -29.49
C ILE A 323 1.54 -56.33 -29.65
N ASP A 324 0.46 -56.58 -30.38
CA ASP A 324 0.02 -57.91 -30.76
C ASP A 324 0.76 -58.38 -32.01
N ASP A 325 1.63 -59.38 -31.81
CA ASP A 325 2.34 -60.04 -32.91
C ASP A 325 1.37 -60.82 -33.84
N CYS A 326 0.13 -61.04 -33.42
CA CYS A 326 -0.90 -61.75 -34.17
C CYS A 326 -2.31 -61.14 -34.06
N ILE A 327 -2.59 -60.11 -34.87
CA ILE A 327 -3.95 -59.58 -35.02
C ILE A 327 -4.86 -60.66 -35.65
N GLY A 328 -5.69 -61.33 -34.83
CA GLY A 328 -6.55 -62.46 -35.21
C GLY A 328 -6.27 -63.73 -34.40
N SER A 329 -6.79 -64.87 -34.86
CA SER A 329 -6.60 -66.13 -34.12
C SER A 329 -5.34 -66.89 -34.57
N LEU A 330 -4.56 -67.36 -33.60
CA LEU A 330 -3.57 -68.41 -33.84
C LEU A 330 -4.29 -69.70 -34.26
N ASP A 331 -3.78 -70.35 -35.31
CA ASP A 331 -4.23 -71.68 -35.70
C ASP A 331 -3.66 -72.76 -34.76
N ALA A 332 -4.01 -74.03 -34.99
CA ALA A 332 -3.51 -75.13 -34.14
C ALA A 332 -2.00 -75.40 -34.33
N CYS A 333 -1.37 -74.80 -35.34
CA CYS A 333 0.07 -74.78 -35.55
C CYS A 333 0.78 -73.62 -34.83
N GLY A 334 0.02 -72.69 -34.23
CA GLY A 334 0.57 -71.46 -33.67
C GLY A 334 0.97 -70.43 -34.73
N VAL A 335 0.41 -70.53 -35.95
CA VAL A 335 0.62 -69.54 -37.01
C VAL A 335 -0.54 -68.55 -36.99
N CYS A 336 -0.20 -67.26 -37.02
CA CYS A 336 -1.20 -66.21 -37.01
C CYS A 336 -2.08 -66.23 -38.26
N ASN A 337 -3.41 -66.26 -38.07
CA ASN A 337 -4.40 -66.40 -39.15
C ASN A 337 -4.09 -67.57 -40.09
N GLY A 338 -3.44 -68.62 -39.58
CA GLY A 338 -3.07 -69.79 -40.35
C GLY A 338 -4.28 -70.69 -40.66
N ASP A 339 -4.10 -71.56 -41.65
CA ASP A 339 -5.09 -72.53 -42.10
C ASP A 339 -4.76 -73.97 -41.66
N ASN A 340 -3.90 -74.11 -40.64
CA ASN A 340 -3.30 -75.35 -40.15
C ASN A 340 -2.35 -76.06 -41.14
N SER A 341 -2.16 -75.59 -42.37
CA SER A 341 -1.38 -76.33 -43.37
C SER A 341 0.11 -76.47 -43.01
N SER A 342 0.66 -75.53 -42.25
CA SER A 342 2.10 -75.45 -41.93
C SER A 342 2.61 -76.59 -41.05
N CYS A 343 1.73 -77.19 -40.25
CA CYS A 343 2.04 -78.33 -39.38
C CYS A 343 1.16 -79.55 -39.69
N THR A 344 0.48 -79.53 -40.84
CA THR A 344 -0.33 -80.64 -41.33
C THR A 344 0.51 -81.56 -42.21
N GLY A 345 0.41 -82.86 -41.98
CA GLY A 345 1.12 -83.90 -42.71
C GLY A 345 1.01 -85.22 -41.95
N CYS A 346 1.91 -86.17 -42.19
CA CYS A 346 1.91 -87.36 -41.37
C CYS A 346 2.35 -87.05 -39.93
N ALA A 347 1.46 -87.25 -38.94
CA ALA A 347 1.76 -87.04 -37.52
C ALA A 347 2.25 -88.31 -36.78
N ASP A 348 2.26 -89.47 -37.44
CA ASP A 348 2.78 -90.71 -36.88
C ASP A 348 4.30 -90.75 -36.99
N ALA A 349 5.01 -90.62 -35.85
CA ALA A 349 6.47 -90.69 -35.80
C ALA A 349 7.08 -92.02 -36.27
N THR A 350 6.27 -93.06 -36.48
CA THR A 350 6.69 -94.36 -37.01
C THR A 350 6.53 -94.47 -38.53
N ALA A 351 5.84 -93.52 -39.16
CA ALA A 351 5.74 -93.44 -40.61
C ALA A 351 7.06 -92.96 -41.22
N CYS A 352 7.36 -93.42 -42.43
CA CYS A 352 8.61 -93.09 -43.11
C CYS A 352 8.59 -91.70 -43.79
N ASN A 353 7.43 -91.06 -43.90
CA ASN A 353 7.28 -89.67 -44.36
C ASN A 353 6.93 -88.70 -43.22
N TYR A 354 7.22 -89.08 -41.97
CA TYR A 354 7.06 -88.19 -40.82
C TYR A 354 8.08 -87.05 -40.87
N GLU A 355 7.59 -85.83 -41.04
CA GLU A 355 8.40 -84.60 -41.11
C GLU A 355 8.02 -83.61 -39.98
N GLY A 356 7.64 -84.14 -38.80
CA GLY A 356 7.35 -83.29 -37.64
C GLY A 356 5.97 -82.64 -37.61
N ALA A 357 5.02 -83.09 -38.44
CA ALA A 357 3.64 -82.60 -38.43
C ALA A 357 2.95 -82.91 -37.09
N THR A 358 2.17 -81.94 -36.60
CA THR A 358 1.38 -82.07 -35.36
C THR A 358 -0.09 -82.36 -35.63
N ILE A 359 -0.56 -82.10 -36.86
CA ILE A 359 -1.92 -82.39 -37.31
C ILE A 359 -1.83 -83.46 -38.40
N ASP A 360 -2.44 -84.62 -38.15
CA ASP A 360 -2.43 -85.74 -39.09
C ASP A 360 -3.46 -85.52 -40.22
N ASP A 361 -3.00 -85.50 -41.47
CA ASP A 361 -3.87 -85.47 -42.66
C ASP A 361 -4.16 -86.87 -43.25
N GLY A 362 -3.63 -87.91 -42.63
CA GLY A 362 -3.76 -89.28 -43.12
C GLY A 362 -2.87 -89.60 -44.32
N SER A 363 -1.88 -88.75 -44.62
CA SER A 363 -0.86 -89.00 -45.65
C SER A 363 0.26 -89.95 -45.19
N CYS A 364 0.19 -90.49 -43.97
CA CYS A 364 1.21 -91.39 -43.44
C CYS A 364 1.45 -92.61 -44.34
N LEU A 365 2.70 -92.73 -44.76
CA LEU A 365 3.22 -93.86 -45.51
C LEU A 365 4.11 -94.68 -44.59
N TYR A 366 4.03 -96.00 -44.72
CA TYR A 366 4.88 -96.93 -43.98
C TYR A 366 5.85 -97.58 -44.95
N ALA A 367 7.04 -97.90 -44.45
CA ALA A 367 7.99 -98.68 -45.20
C ALA A 367 7.40 -100.08 -45.42
N ASP A 368 7.43 -100.56 -46.66
CA ASP A 368 7.12 -101.95 -46.96
C ASP A 368 8.26 -102.89 -46.54
N GLU A 369 8.11 -104.19 -46.78
CA GLU A 369 9.12 -105.20 -46.48
C GLU A 369 10.46 -104.97 -47.21
N CYS A 370 10.47 -104.08 -48.20
CA CYS A 370 11.62 -103.67 -48.98
C CYS A 370 12.25 -102.35 -48.51
N GLY A 371 11.72 -101.75 -47.45
CA GLY A 371 12.18 -100.48 -46.91
C GLY A 371 11.78 -99.27 -47.76
N VAL A 372 10.87 -99.44 -48.74
CA VAL A 372 10.41 -98.35 -49.62
C VAL A 372 9.18 -97.71 -49.00
N CYS A 373 9.23 -96.39 -48.81
CA CYS A 373 8.15 -95.64 -48.19
C CYS A 373 6.91 -95.60 -49.09
N GLY A 374 5.78 -96.17 -48.64
CA GLY A 374 4.55 -96.27 -49.45
C GLY A 374 4.66 -97.24 -50.63
N GLY A 375 5.65 -98.13 -50.62
CA GLY A 375 5.83 -99.16 -51.64
C GLY A 375 4.76 -100.26 -51.58
N SER A 376 4.66 -101.03 -52.66
CA SER A 376 3.71 -102.15 -52.78
C SER A 376 4.20 -103.45 -52.12
N GLY A 377 5.38 -103.44 -51.49
CA GLY A 377 6.04 -104.63 -50.94
C GLY A 377 6.63 -105.54 -52.00
N ILE A 378 6.97 -106.75 -51.58
CA ILE A 378 7.45 -107.83 -52.46
C ILE A 378 6.31 -108.22 -53.40
N ALA A 379 6.57 -108.16 -54.71
CA ALA A 379 5.56 -108.51 -55.71
C ALA A 379 5.16 -109.99 -55.59
N ASP A 380 3.88 -110.29 -55.84
CA ASP A 380 3.36 -111.66 -55.74
C ASP A 380 4.15 -112.62 -56.66
N GLY A 381 4.84 -113.59 -56.06
CA GLY A 381 5.73 -114.54 -56.74
C GLY A 381 7.24 -114.27 -56.62
N ALA A 382 7.67 -113.13 -56.07
CA ALA A 382 9.09 -112.81 -55.86
C ALA A 382 9.60 -113.24 -54.46
N CYS A 383 10.89 -113.60 -54.33
CA CYS A 383 11.58 -113.91 -53.07
C CYS A 383 12.22 -112.68 -52.41
N ASP A 384 12.47 -111.62 -53.17
CA ASP A 384 13.11 -110.40 -52.70
C ASP A 384 12.60 -109.15 -53.42
N CYS A 385 13.17 -108.01 -53.02
CA CYS A 385 12.80 -106.68 -53.50
C CYS A 385 13.33 -106.34 -54.89
N ASP A 386 14.22 -107.18 -55.44
CA ASP A 386 14.75 -107.05 -56.80
C ASP A 386 13.89 -107.82 -57.83
N GLY A 387 12.84 -108.51 -57.36
CA GLY A 387 11.89 -109.23 -58.21
C GLY A 387 12.37 -110.62 -58.62
N ASN A 388 13.33 -111.21 -57.89
CA ASN A 388 13.84 -112.54 -58.17
C ASN A 388 12.77 -113.59 -57.85
N VAL A 389 12.65 -114.63 -58.69
CA VAL A 389 11.68 -115.74 -58.49
C VAL A 389 12.41 -117.01 -58.05
N LEU A 390 11.70 -117.87 -57.33
CA LEU A 390 12.17 -118.97 -56.47
C LEU A 390 13.06 -120.09 -57.09
N ASP A 391 13.59 -119.95 -58.32
CA ASP A 391 14.61 -120.87 -58.86
C ASP A 391 16.06 -120.37 -58.70
N GLU A 392 16.28 -119.14 -58.19
CA GLU A 392 17.63 -118.57 -57.98
C GLU A 392 17.91 -117.93 -56.60
N CYS A 393 16.96 -117.95 -55.65
CA CYS A 393 17.19 -117.64 -54.23
C CYS A 393 17.35 -118.96 -53.44
N GLY A 394 18.59 -119.37 -53.15
CA GLY A 394 18.95 -120.69 -52.60
C GLY A 394 18.37 -121.08 -51.24
#